data_AF-A0A2G3E4Z5-F1
#
_entry.id   AF-A0A2G3E4Z5-F1
#
_cell.length_a   1.000
_cell.length_b   1.000
_cell.length_c   1.000
_cell.angle_alpha   90.00
_cell.angle_beta   90.00
_cell.angle_gamma   90.00
#
_symmetry.space_group_name_H-M   'P 1'
#
loop_
_entity.id
_entity.type
_entity.pdbx_description
1 polymer ?
#
loop_
_entity_poly.entity_id
_entity_poly.type
_entity_poly.pdbx_seq_one_letter_code
_entity_poly.pdbx_strand_id
1 'polypeptide(L)'
;MKKIKTLEEALKRIEELEKENAELKEANEDLKEELEYFKKRKACGRQRHNAKWMAIYNDFVVCHEQGMTMVEIAKRNGISERSIYRYKAYYDEMQKKKKGKS
;
A
#
# COMPACT_ATOMS: atom_id res chain seq x y z
N MET A 1 -7.04 -38.25 12.92
CA MET A 1 -8.02 -38.53 11.83
C MET A 1 -8.84 -39.74 12.25
N LYS A 2 -10.18 -39.64 12.24
CA LYS A 2 -11.03 -40.82 12.45
C LYS A 2 -10.76 -41.80 11.32
N LYS A 3 -10.42 -43.05 11.65
CA LYS A 3 -10.31 -44.12 10.65
C LYS A 3 -11.73 -44.54 10.27
N ILE A 4 -12.10 -44.32 9.01
CA ILE A 4 -13.35 -44.79 8.43
C ILE A 4 -13.25 -46.31 8.31
N LYS A 5 -14.23 -47.05 8.86
CA LYS A 5 -14.16 -48.51 8.95
C LYS A 5 -15.09 -49.22 7.96
N THR A 6 -16.14 -48.53 7.49
CA THR A 6 -17.12 -49.09 6.56
C THR A 6 -17.33 -48.19 5.34
N LEU A 7 -17.83 -48.78 4.25
CA LEU A 7 -18.13 -48.05 3.01
C LEU A 7 -19.24 -47.01 3.21
N GLU A 8 -20.26 -47.31 4.03
CA GLU A 8 -21.35 -46.36 4.33
C GLU A 8 -20.86 -45.12 5.09
N GLU A 9 -19.93 -45.29 6.04
CA GLU A 9 -19.28 -44.18 6.73
C GLU A 9 -18.46 -43.31 5.76
N ALA A 10 -17.80 -43.94 4.78
CA ALA A 10 -17.05 -43.23 3.75
C ALA A 10 -17.97 -42.38 2.87
N LEU A 11 -19.10 -42.95 2.42
CA LEU A 11 -20.07 -42.27 1.57
C LEU A 11 -20.73 -41.09 2.29
N LYS A 12 -21.15 -41.25 3.55
CA LYS A 12 -21.68 -40.14 4.36
C LYS A 12 -20.64 -39.02 4.55
N ARG A 13 -19.38 -39.38 4.76
CA ARG A 13 -18.31 -38.39 4.91
C ARG A 13 -18.03 -37.64 3.62
N ILE A 14 -18.13 -38.30 2.46
CA ILE A 14 -18.01 -37.66 1.15
C ILE A 14 -19.15 -36.65 0.95
N GLU A 15 -20.39 -37.04 1.23
CA GLU A 15 -21.56 -36.15 1.11
C GLU A 15 -21.44 -34.91 2.03
N GLU A 16 -21.01 -35.10 3.28
CA GLU A 16 -20.72 -33.99 4.20
C GLU A 16 -19.64 -33.04 3.65
N LEU A 17 -18.54 -33.60 3.11
CA LEU A 17 -17.44 -32.82 2.54
C LEU A 17 -17.84 -32.11 1.26
N GLU A 18 -18.70 -32.70 0.44
CA GLU A 18 -19.24 -32.07 -0.77
C GLU A 18 -20.10 -30.86 -0.42
N LYS A 19 -20.94 -30.99 0.61
CA LYS A 19 -21.74 -29.87 1.13
C LYS A 19 -20.84 -28.77 1.72
N GLU A 20 -19.88 -29.12 2.57
CA GLU A 20 -18.92 -28.16 3.13
C GLU A 20 -18.12 -27.45 2.03
N ASN A 21 -17.67 -28.17 1.00
CA ASN A 21 -16.97 -27.58 -0.14
C ASN A 21 -17.87 -26.64 -0.97
N ALA A 22 -19.16 -26.92 -1.07
CA ALA A 22 -20.10 -26.03 -1.76
C ALA A 22 -20.29 -24.71 -0.98
N GLU A 23 -20.53 -24.80 0.33
CA GLU A 23 -20.67 -23.65 1.22
C GLU A 23 -19.40 -22.77 1.23
N LEU A 24 -18.21 -23.40 1.29
CA LEU A 24 -16.95 -22.68 1.22
C LEU A 24 -16.72 -21.99 -0.12
N LYS A 25 -17.20 -22.54 -1.22
CA LYS A 25 -17.08 -21.88 -2.54
C LYS A 25 -17.95 -20.64 -2.60
N GLU A 26 -19.20 -20.73 -2.15
CA GLU A 26 -20.13 -19.60 -2.09
C GLU A 26 -19.55 -18.47 -1.21
N ALA A 27 -19.10 -18.78 0.01
CA ALA A 27 -18.47 -17.80 0.89
C ALA A 27 -17.21 -17.15 0.28
N ASN A 28 -16.43 -17.91 -0.50
CA ASN A 28 -15.26 -17.38 -1.19
C ASN A 28 -15.63 -16.49 -2.38
N GLU A 29 -16.78 -16.70 -3.03
CA GLU A 29 -17.28 -15.83 -4.09
C GLU A 29 -17.72 -14.48 -3.50
N ASP A 30 -18.49 -14.49 -2.41
CA ASP A 30 -18.90 -13.28 -1.69
C ASP A 30 -17.69 -12.43 -1.24
N LEU A 31 -16.67 -13.08 -0.65
CA LEU A 31 -15.45 -12.41 -0.22
C LEU A 31 -14.67 -11.79 -1.39
N LYS A 32 -14.69 -12.42 -2.57
CA LYS A 32 -14.04 -11.86 -3.77
C LYS A 32 -14.78 -10.62 -4.26
N GLU A 33 -16.11 -10.64 -4.24
CA GLU A 33 -16.92 -9.47 -4.63
C GLU A 33 -16.72 -8.31 -3.67
N GLU A 34 -16.68 -8.57 -2.35
CA GLU A 34 -16.40 -7.55 -1.35
C GLU A 34 -14.99 -6.96 -1.52
N LEU A 35 -13.98 -7.81 -1.79
CA LEU A 35 -12.63 -7.35 -2.10
C LEU A 35 -12.57 -6.51 -3.39
N GLU A 36 -13.30 -6.90 -4.43
CA GLU A 36 -13.44 -6.10 -5.65
C GLU A 36 -14.10 -4.75 -5.38
N TYR A 37 -15.15 -4.71 -4.56
CA TYR A 37 -15.83 -3.50 -4.14
C TYR A 37 -14.86 -2.54 -3.42
N PHE A 38 -14.09 -3.06 -2.46
CA PHE A 38 -13.11 -2.24 -1.72
C PHE A 38 -11.92 -1.81 -2.59
N LYS A 39 -11.46 -2.63 -3.54
CA LYS A 39 -10.42 -2.24 -4.51
C LYS A 39 -10.88 -1.11 -5.43
N LYS A 40 -12.14 -1.14 -5.87
CA LYS A 40 -12.72 -0.12 -6.77
C LYS A 40 -13.00 1.21 -6.05
N ARG A 41 -13.08 1.19 -4.71
CA ARG A 41 -13.33 2.39 -3.92
C ARG A 41 -12.08 3.28 -3.89
N LYS A 42 -12.22 4.53 -4.35
CA LYS A 42 -11.17 5.56 -4.16
C LYS A 42 -10.96 5.77 -2.66
N ALA A 43 -9.70 5.73 -2.21
CA ALA A 43 -9.34 6.10 -0.84
C ALA A 43 -9.67 7.58 -0.61
N CYS A 44 -10.89 7.86 -0.14
CA CYS A 44 -11.35 9.21 0.20
C CYS A 44 -10.72 9.60 1.54
N GLY A 45 -9.67 10.43 1.49
CA GLY A 45 -8.95 10.90 2.67
C GLY A 45 -7.64 11.60 2.29
N ARG A 46 -7.03 12.30 3.26
CA ARG A 46 -5.70 12.88 3.09
C ARG A 46 -4.68 11.76 2.90
N GLN A 47 -4.20 11.58 1.68
CA GLN A 47 -3.15 10.62 1.38
C GLN A 47 -1.88 11.00 2.16
N ARG A 48 -1.34 10.05 2.92
CA ARG A 48 0.00 10.17 3.50
C ARG A 48 1.03 10.19 2.36
N HIS A 49 2.21 10.74 2.62
CA HIS A 49 3.30 10.69 1.64
C HIS A 49 3.55 9.23 1.23
N ASN A 50 3.30 8.93 -0.03
CA ASN A 50 3.43 7.59 -0.59
C ASN A 50 4.87 7.34 -1.06
N ALA A 51 5.16 6.12 -1.51
CA ALA A 51 6.51 5.74 -1.96
C ALA A 51 7.06 6.66 -3.06
N LYS A 52 6.21 7.08 -4.02
CA LYS A 52 6.59 8.03 -5.06
C LYS A 52 7.01 9.38 -4.49
N TRP A 53 6.27 9.90 -3.52
CA TRP A 53 6.61 11.14 -2.84
C TRP A 53 7.95 11.03 -2.12
N MET A 54 8.18 9.93 -1.39
CA MET A 54 9.44 9.71 -0.65
C MET A 54 10.65 9.60 -1.58
N ALA A 55 10.50 8.94 -2.73
CA ALA A 55 11.58 8.82 -3.71
C ALA A 55 12.03 10.19 -4.24
N ILE A 56 11.07 11.05 -4.64
CA ILE A 56 11.37 12.39 -5.15
C ILE A 56 11.94 13.28 -4.04
N TYR A 57 11.42 13.18 -2.81
CA TYR A 57 11.95 13.93 -1.69
C TYR A 57 13.40 13.55 -1.36
N ASN A 58 13.75 12.26 -1.40
CA ASN A 58 15.11 11.82 -1.14
C ASN A 58 16.08 12.32 -2.23
N ASP A 59 15.70 12.25 -3.52
CA ASP A 59 16.52 12.82 -4.61
C ASP A 59 16.67 14.34 -4.45
N PHE A 60 15.60 15.04 -4.05
CA PHE A 60 15.68 16.46 -3.70
C PHE A 60 16.70 16.72 -2.59
N VAL A 61 16.68 15.98 -1.48
CA VAL A 61 17.61 16.18 -0.35
C VAL A 61 19.05 16.02 -0.82
N VAL A 62 19.36 14.94 -1.54
CA VAL A 62 20.71 14.68 -2.05
C VAL A 62 21.16 15.79 -2.99
N CYS A 63 20.32 16.18 -3.95
CA CYS A 63 20.69 17.19 -4.93
C CYS A 63 20.84 18.58 -4.29
N HIS A 64 19.99 18.90 -3.31
CA HIS A 64 20.05 20.16 -2.57
C HIS A 64 21.31 20.26 -1.71
N GLU A 65 21.69 19.19 -1.02
CA GLU A 65 22.94 19.12 -0.25
C GLU A 65 24.19 19.15 -1.14
N GLN A 66 24.08 18.70 -2.39
CA GLN A 66 25.11 18.84 -3.43
C GLN A 66 25.17 20.25 -4.05
N GLY A 67 24.30 21.17 -3.63
CA GLY A 67 24.32 22.57 -4.09
C GLY A 67 23.61 22.82 -5.42
N MET A 68 22.82 21.87 -5.94
CA MET A 68 22.00 22.10 -7.14
C MET A 68 20.90 23.13 -6.87
N THR A 69 20.57 23.92 -7.90
CA THR A 69 19.50 24.89 -7.82
C THR A 69 18.12 24.22 -7.90
N MET A 70 17.10 24.89 -7.35
CA MET A 70 15.71 24.38 -7.38
C MET A 70 15.22 24.07 -8.80
N VAL A 71 15.65 24.88 -9.78
CA VAL A 71 15.30 24.75 -11.20
C VAL A 71 15.91 23.50 -11.81
N GLU A 72 17.17 23.20 -11.49
CA GLU A 72 17.85 21.99 -11.97
C GLU A 72 17.23 20.73 -11.38
N ILE A 73 16.92 20.75 -10.08
CA ILE A 73 16.27 19.61 -9.41
C ILE A 73 14.85 19.38 -9.98
N ALA A 74 14.12 20.45 -10.28
CA ALA A 74 12.80 20.39 -10.90
C ALA A 74 12.86 19.72 -12.28
N LYS A 75 13.81 20.16 -13.13
CA LYS A 75 14.05 19.57 -14.45
C LYS A 75 14.47 18.11 -14.37
N ARG A 76 15.39 17.76 -13.47
CA ARG A 76 15.86 16.39 -13.25
C ARG A 76 14.74 15.42 -12.87
N ASN A 77 13.83 15.86 -11.99
CA ASN A 77 12.73 15.03 -11.50
C ASN A 77 11.46 15.11 -12.37
N GLY A 78 11.45 15.94 -13.42
CA GLY A 78 10.29 16.14 -14.28
C GLY A 78 9.07 16.71 -13.53
N ILE A 79 9.30 17.53 -12.51
CA ILE A 79 8.25 18.15 -11.69
C ILE A 79 8.33 19.67 -11.71
N SER A 80 7.22 20.33 -11.36
CA SER A 80 7.19 21.78 -11.28
C SER A 80 8.13 22.31 -10.17
N GLU A 81 8.72 23.48 -10.40
CA GLU A 81 9.52 24.17 -9.37
C GLU A 81 8.72 24.39 -8.08
N ARG A 82 7.41 24.67 -8.19
CA ARG A 82 6.52 24.80 -7.03
C ARG A 82 6.53 23.56 -6.13
N SER A 83 6.63 22.35 -6.71
CA SER A 83 6.75 21.10 -5.95
C SER A 83 8.07 21.03 -5.21
N ILE A 84 9.18 21.43 -5.86
CA ILE A 84 10.51 21.50 -5.25
C ILE A 84 10.55 22.50 -4.08
N TYR A 85 9.96 23.69 -4.23
CA TYR A 85 9.87 24.66 -3.13
C TYR A 85 9.08 24.13 -1.93
N ARG A 86 8.06 23.28 -2.13
CA ARG A 86 7.37 22.60 -1.03
C ARG A 86 8.27 21.58 -0.32
N TYR A 87 9.11 20.84 -1.06
CA TYR A 87 10.09 19.95 -0.47
C TYR A 87 11.15 20.71 0.33
N LYS A 88 11.60 21.86 -0.18
CA LYS A 88 12.51 22.75 0.54
C LYS A 88 11.91 23.21 1.87
N ALA A 89 10.66 23.67 1.88
CA ALA A 89 9.99 24.11 3.10
C ALA A 89 9.91 22.97 4.14
N TYR A 90 9.57 21.76 3.70
CA TYR A 90 9.53 20.58 4.57
C TYR A 90 10.93 20.20 5.09
N TYR A 91 11.95 20.25 4.24
CA TYR A 91 13.35 20.05 4.64
C TYR A 91 13.80 21.07 5.69
N ASP A 92 13.53 22.35 5.47
CA ASP A 92 13.88 23.43 6.40
C ASP A 92 13.19 23.24 7.77
N GLU A 93 11.92 22.81 7.78
CA GLU A 93 11.17 22.47 9.00
C GLU A 93 11.82 21.29 9.75
N MET A 94 12.19 20.23 9.03
CA MET A 94 12.85 19.06 9.60
C MET A 94 14.23 19.40 10.17
N GLN A 95 15.00 20.26 9.49
CA GLN A 95 16.30 20.72 9.99
C GLN A 95 16.15 21.59 11.25
N LYS A 96 15.16 22.48 11.30
CA LYS A 96 14.84 23.26 12.51
C LYS A 96 14.48 22.35 13.68
N LYS A 97 13.64 21.33 13.46
CA LYS A 97 13.27 20.34 14.48
C LYS A 97 14.46 19.52 14.98
N LYS A 98 15.44 19.20 14.12
CA LYS A 98 16.68 18.54 14.54
C LYS A 98 17.54 19.43 15.42
N LYS A 99 17.70 20.72 15.05
CA LYS A 99 18.52 21.68 15.79
C LYS A 99 17.92 22.09 17.15
N GLY A 100 16.60 22.18 17.26
CA GLY A 100 15.90 22.50 18.51
C GLY A 100 15.78 21.36 19.53
N LYS A 101 16.34 20.18 19.21
CA LYS A 101 16.40 19.00 20.10
C LYS A 101 17.81 18.73 20.63
N SER A 102 18.74 19.66 20.41
CA SER A 102 20.12 19.58 20.89
C SER A 102 20.34 20.40 22.15
#